data_AF-A0A656JQ82-F1
#
_entry.id   AF-A0A656JQ82-F1
#
_cell.length_a   1.000
_cell.length_b   1.000
_cell.length_c   1.000
_cell.angle_alpha   90.00
_cell.angle_beta   90.00
_cell.angle_gamma   90.00
#
_symmetry.space_group_name_H-M   'P 1'
#
loop_
_entity.id
_entity.type
_entity.pdbx_description
1 polymer ?
#
loop_
_entity_poly.entity_id
_entity_poly.type
_entity_poly.pdbx_seq_one_letter_code
_entity_poly.pdbx_strand_id
1 'polypeptide(L)' 'KFHERLYHYLSEGKLDLPALREQPGNILPLAEYFVGIYSQRLSLPVQLISEDAQRTLEAHSWPGNTR' A
#
# COMPACT_ATOMS: atom_id res chain seq x y z
N LYS A 1 -10.16 8.46 -28.26
CA LYS A 1 -9.63 7.10 -28.56
C LYS A 1 -8.12 7.16 -28.34
N PHE A 2 -7.54 6.24 -27.57
CA PHE A 2 -6.09 6.25 -27.28
C PHE A 2 -5.31 5.87 -28.55
N HIS A 3 -4.10 6.42 -28.74
CA HIS A 3 -3.30 6.20 -29.95
C HIS A 3 -2.65 4.80 -29.94
N GLU A 4 -2.92 4.01 -30.96
CA GLU A 4 -2.58 2.58 -31.01
C GLU A 4 -1.06 2.33 -30.94
N ARG A 5 -0.26 3.08 -31.70
CA ARG A 5 1.21 2.95 -31.63
C ARG A 5 1.78 3.31 -30.25
N LEU A 6 1.16 4.26 -29.56
CA LEU A 6 1.59 4.66 -28.22
C LEU A 6 1.22 3.60 -27.19
N TYR A 7 0.05 2.97 -27.35
CA TYR A 7 -0.37 1.84 -26.52
C TYR A 7 0.63 0.69 -26.61
N HIS A 8 1.04 0.30 -27.83
CA HIS A 8 2.03 -0.75 -28.02
C HIS A 8 3.37 -0.41 -27.36
N TYR A 9 3.88 0.80 -27.56
CA TYR A 9 5.14 1.25 -26.96
C TYR A 9 5.12 1.21 -25.43
N LEU A 10 4.01 1.63 -24.80
CA LEU A 10 3.87 1.59 -23.33
C LEU A 10 3.63 0.18 -22.80
N SER A 11 3.08 -0.72 -23.62
CA SER A 11 2.74 -2.08 -23.20
C SER A 11 3.96 -3.02 -23.17
N GLU A 12 5.04 -2.70 -23.89
CA GLU A 12 6.28 -3.50 -23.90
C GLU A 12 6.94 -3.59 -22.51
N GLY A 13 6.72 -2.61 -21.64
CA GLY A 13 7.26 -2.56 -20.27
C GLY A 13 6.24 -2.80 -19.16
N LYS A 14 5.15 -3.53 -19.44
CA LYS A 14 4.06 -3.72 -18.47
C LYS A 14 4.56 -4.45 -17.22
N LEU A 15 4.54 -3.76 -16.09
CA LEU A 15 4.72 -4.34 -14.76
C LEU A 15 3.34 -4.55 -14.13
N ASP A 16 3.04 -5.78 -13.73
CA ASP A 16 1.85 -6.06 -12.96
C ASP A 16 2.08 -5.64 -11.50
N LEU A 17 1.24 -4.73 -11.03
CA LEU A 17 1.20 -4.26 -9.66
C LEU A 17 0.03 -4.96 -8.97
N PRO A 18 0.27 -6.01 -8.17
CA PRO A 18 -0.79 -6.67 -7.43
C PRO A 18 -1.41 -5.72 -6.41
N ALA A 19 -2.69 -5.91 -6.12
CA ALA A 19 -3.37 -5.21 -5.06
C ALA A 19 -2.78 -5.58 -3.70
N LEU A 20 -2.88 -4.67 -2.72
CA LEU A 20 -2.33 -4.87 -1.38
C LEU A 20 -2.86 -6.13 -0.70
N ARG A 21 -4.15 -6.46 -0.92
CA ARG A 21 -4.78 -7.70 -0.42
C ARG A 21 -4.16 -9.00 -0.96
N GLU A 22 -3.47 -8.93 -2.10
CA GLU A 22 -2.77 -10.07 -2.71
C GLU A 22 -1.36 -10.22 -2.11
N GLN A 23 -0.92 -9.25 -1.29
CA GLN A 23 0.37 -9.21 -0.63
C GLN A 23 0.23 -8.83 0.85
N PRO A 24 -0.45 -9.67 1.68
CA PRO A 24 -0.73 -9.32 3.07
C PRO A 24 0.53 -9.05 3.90
N GLY A 25 1.66 -9.69 3.58
CA GLY A 25 2.95 -9.44 4.23
C GLY A 25 3.49 -8.01 4.06
N ASN A 26 2.98 -7.24 3.10
CA ASN A 26 3.34 -5.83 2.92
C ASN A 26 2.51 -4.88 3.80
N ILE A 27 1.41 -5.34 4.40
CA ILE A 27 0.47 -4.49 5.14
C ILE A 27 1.11 -3.93 6.41
N LEU A 28 1.70 -4.78 7.26
CA LEU A 28 2.31 -4.35 8.51
C LEU A 28 3.50 -3.38 8.28
N PRO A 29 4.51 -3.71 7.43
CA PRO A 29 5.62 -2.79 7.18
C PRO A 29 5.19 -1.42 6.63
N LEU A 30 4.17 -1.40 5.76
CA LEU A 30 3.60 -0.14 5.25
C LEU A 30 2.90 0.65 6.37
N ALA A 31 2.11 -0.03 7.20
CA ALA A 31 1.42 0.61 8.32
C ALA A 31 2.42 1.22 9.31
N GLU A 32 3.47 0.49 9.69
CA GLU A 32 4.55 0.98 10.57
C GLU A 32 5.26 2.19 9.96
N TYR A 33 5.56 2.14 8.65
CA TYR A 33 6.15 3.26 7.93
C TYR A 33 5.27 4.52 7.99
N PHE A 34 3.97 4.39 7.75
CA PHE A 34 3.05 5.53 7.81
C PHE A 34 2.89 6.05 9.24
N VAL A 35 2.77 5.17 10.24
CA VAL A 35 2.72 5.59 11.64
C VAL A 35 3.97 6.39 12.00
N GLY A 36 5.16 5.94 11.59
CA GLY A 36 6.41 6.66 11.78
C GLY A 36 6.38 8.07 11.14
N ILE A 37 6.00 8.15 9.87
CA ILE A 37 5.91 9.43 9.13
C ILE A 37 4.95 10.41 9.81
N TYR A 38 3.74 9.96 10.15
CA TYR A 38 2.72 10.86 10.69
C TYR A 38 3.00 11.21 12.15
N SER A 39 3.57 10.30 12.94
CA SER A 39 4.00 10.61 14.30
C SER A 39 5.05 11.72 14.29
N GLN A 40 6.05 11.63 13.41
CA GLN A 40 7.05 12.69 13.24
C GLN A 40 6.44 14.02 12.80
N ARG A 41 5.57 14.00 11.78
CA ARG A 41 4.92 15.22 11.25
C ARG A 41 4.04 15.91 12.29
N LEU A 42 3.38 15.15 13.15
CA LEU A 42 2.45 15.65 14.16
C LEU A 42 3.10 15.86 15.53
N SER A 43 4.42 15.63 15.66
CA SER A 43 5.15 15.67 16.95
C SER A 43 4.52 14.76 18.02
N LEU A 44 4.02 13.60 17.59
CA LEU A 44 3.50 12.55 18.46
C LEU A 44 4.55 11.46 18.68
N PRO A 45 4.52 10.76 19.83
CA PRO A 45 5.34 9.57 20.01
C PRO A 45 4.91 8.48 19.02
N VAL A 46 5.90 7.78 18.44
CA VAL A 46 5.64 6.62 17.58
C VAL A 46 5.02 5.52 18.42
N GLN A 47 3.82 5.08 18.05
CA GLN A 47 3.15 3.95 18.71
C GLN A 47 3.40 2.66 17.94
N LEU A 48 3.58 1.56 18.68
CA LEU A 48 3.60 0.22 18.10
C LEU A 48 2.18 -0.18 17.68
N ILE A 49 2.08 -0.91 16.57
CA ILE A 49 0.82 -1.52 16.15
C ILE A 49 0.59 -2.78 16.99
N SER A 50 -0.56 -2.88 17.65
CA SER A 50 -0.91 -4.06 18.43
C SER A 50 -1.22 -5.25 17.52
N GLU A 51 -1.11 -6.48 18.04
CA GLU A 51 -1.46 -7.69 17.28
C GLU A 51 -2.91 -7.66 16.76
N ASP A 52 -3.86 -7.15 17.55
CA ASP A 52 -5.26 -7.07 17.12
C ASP A 52 -5.46 -6.04 16.01
N ALA A 53 -4.74 -4.92 16.05
CA ALA A 53 -4.74 -3.94 14.98
C ALA A 53 -4.12 -4.54 13.71
N GLN A 54 -2.99 -5.26 13.83
CA GLN A 54 -2.37 -5.97 12.71
C GLN A 54 -3.36 -6.97 12.07
N ARG A 55 -3.97 -7.85 12.86
CA ARG A 55 -4.97 -8.83 12.37
C ARG A 55 -6.12 -8.14 11.63
N THR A 56 -6.58 -7.01 12.16
CA THR A 56 -7.65 -6.21 11.54
C THR A 56 -7.20 -5.62 10.20
N LEU A 57 -5.99 -5.09 10.13
CA LEU A 57 -5.40 -4.54 8.90
C LEU A 57 -5.20 -5.65 7.85
N GLU A 58 -4.73 -6.83 8.25
CA GLU A 58 -4.52 -7.98 7.36
C GLU A 58 -5.83 -8.59 6.83
N ALA A 59 -6.91 -8.54 7.61
CA ALA A 59 -8.24 -9.04 7.20
C ALA A 59 -9.01 -8.07 6.29
N HIS A 60 -8.58 -6.81 6.18
CA HIS A 60 -9.27 -5.80 5.39
C HIS A 60 -9.04 -5.98 3.88
N SER A 61 -10.03 -5.63 3.04
CA SER A 61 -10.00 -5.88 1.59
C SER A 61 -9.22 -4.85 0.77
N TRP A 62 -8.84 -3.73 1.40
CA TRP A 62 -8.05 -2.63 0.81
C TRP A 62 -8.48 -2.22 -0.60
N PRO A 63 -9.75 -1.78 -0.83
CA PRO A 63 -10.22 -1.37 -2.15
C PRO A 63 -9.47 -0.15 -2.70
N GLY A 64 -8.86 0.66 -1.82
CA GLY A 64 -8.00 1.80 -2.15
C GLY A 64 -6.49 1.50 -2.13
N ASN A 65 -6.09 0.25 -1.87
CA ASN A 65 -4.69 -0.12 -1.61
C ASN A 65 -4.07 0.75 -0.51
N THR A 66 -3.12 1.62 -0.86
CA THR A 66 -2.33 2.44 0.07
C THR A 66 -2.78 3.91 0.13
N ARG A 67 -3.89 4.28 -0.52
CA ARG A 67 -4.35 5.67 -0.61
C ARG A 67 -5.00 6.16 0.68
#